data_AF-A0A0D1YJK6-F1
#
_entry.id   AF-A0A0D1YJK6-F1
#
_cell.length_a   1.000
_cell.length_b   1.000
_cell.length_c   1.000
_cell.angle_alpha   90.00
_cell.angle_beta   90.00
_cell.angle_gamma   90.00
#
_symmetry.space_group_name_H-M   'P 1'
#
loop_
_entity.id
_entity.type
_entity.pdbx_description
1 polymer ?
#
loop_
_entity_poly.entity_id
_entity_poly.type
_entity_poly.pdbx_seq_one_letter_code
_entity_poly.pdbx_strand_id
1 'polypeptide(L)'
;MSDLVHTLESIIRQATDESLRTKALDVTLALVAGGFHTSLVSYFMHRDLFSALTKYIHDVDRNPIPGLKAFVLIGVLSSYNKFETQNVYQNRLEDFVNVDTIRLLVQSFASASARIRDQYVAVQDDLPAAWSLNSTLSMVGLRALSADAKKPLPPTEEEAKTLFASTPNQDAACILSLYSFVQANKIFAANLVHLSPDKVREMPFAIFLSSTSYISHHAYRGPRQSAYAVLNLLAIRNMVEDPILVKRISSADAKLVVRLCRQRSPHLPLVTNARVPAIAILDICTDTLSHNLRKKLDVQLYGLALGIILRIVTYLEQTKTRLQHHWAYIWGSLISLMRFLAQYSSDLGYLRNIREDLCSTLANLAAFCLSKGDAFLPDPASFDDLFYKLIEANDILVKFKQAYCDPGSPSSTLNRSVEALISVSSHYHSLLKAQHGRKTHQSPAAIQKVIKEGYETLNLETDERLGQWERWRENNWKPELKKMIRVAVEDARILSLT
;
A
#
# COMPACT_ATOMS: atom_id res chain seq x y z
N MET A 1 32.45 -20.12 15.98
CA MET A 1 31.33 -19.48 15.25
C MET A 1 31.21 -19.96 13.81
N SER A 2 32.27 -19.95 12.99
CA SER A 2 32.24 -20.51 11.63
C SER A 2 31.74 -21.97 11.60
N ASP A 3 32.23 -22.82 12.51
CA ASP A 3 31.82 -24.23 12.59
C ASP A 3 30.36 -24.42 12.99
N LEU A 4 29.81 -23.50 13.80
CA LEU A 4 28.40 -23.50 14.17
C LEU A 4 27.54 -23.21 12.94
N VAL A 5 27.89 -22.18 12.16
CA VAL A 5 27.17 -21.84 10.92
C VAL A 5 27.24 -22.99 9.92
N HIS A 6 28.40 -23.64 9.79
CA HIS A 6 28.55 -24.81 8.92
C HIS A 6 27.69 -26.00 9.38
N THR A 7 27.64 -26.26 10.69
CA THR A 7 26.82 -27.33 11.24
C THR A 7 25.33 -27.05 11.00
N LEU A 8 24.87 -25.81 11.21
CA LEU A 8 23.49 -25.40 10.96
C LEU A 8 23.14 -25.51 9.47
N GLU A 9 24.02 -25.08 8.56
CA GLU A 9 23.84 -25.22 7.11
C GLU A 9 23.67 -26.68 6.70
N SER A 10 24.56 -27.55 7.19
CA SER A 10 24.52 -28.99 6.92
C SER A 10 23.24 -29.63 7.43
N ILE A 11 22.81 -29.31 8.65
CA ILE A 11 21.57 -29.83 9.23
C ILE A 11 20.36 -29.38 8.41
N ILE A 12 20.23 -28.08 8.12
CA ILE A 12 19.11 -27.52 7.33
C ILE A 12 19.03 -28.18 5.96
N ARG A 13 20.17 -28.44 5.32
CA ARG A 13 20.25 -28.98 3.96
C ARG A 13 20.05 -30.50 3.87
N GLN A 14 20.56 -31.27 4.81
CA GLN A 14 20.77 -32.72 4.63
C GLN A 14 20.18 -33.60 5.73
N ALA A 15 19.75 -33.07 6.88
CA ALA A 15 19.22 -33.92 7.95
C ALA A 15 17.95 -34.65 7.48
N THR A 16 17.80 -35.90 7.93
CA THR A 16 16.67 -36.76 7.57
C THR A 16 15.41 -36.43 8.37
N ASP A 17 15.56 -35.93 9.59
CA ASP A 17 14.45 -35.52 10.45
C ASP A 17 14.01 -34.07 10.17
N GLU A 18 12.77 -33.90 9.70
CA GLU A 18 12.16 -32.59 9.43
C GLU A 18 12.07 -31.70 10.68
N SER A 19 11.81 -32.30 11.85
CA SER A 19 11.76 -31.59 13.13
C SER A 19 13.13 -31.01 13.47
N LEU A 20 14.20 -31.78 13.31
CA LEU A 20 15.57 -31.31 13.52
C LEU A 20 15.94 -30.16 12.56
N ARG A 21 15.56 -30.26 11.28
CA ARG A 21 15.79 -29.18 10.30
C ARG A 21 15.05 -27.90 10.67
N THR A 22 13.81 -28.03 11.10
CA THR A 22 12.96 -26.89 11.52
C THR A 22 13.55 -26.21 12.76
N LYS A 23 13.98 -26.97 13.76
CA LYS A 23 14.66 -26.42 14.94
C LYS A 23 15.99 -25.74 14.58
N ALA A 24 16.76 -26.31 13.66
CA ALA A 24 17.99 -25.68 13.18
C ALA A 24 17.71 -24.35 12.45
N LEU A 25 16.61 -24.27 11.70
CA LEU A 25 16.14 -23.04 11.09
C LEU A 25 15.71 -22.01 12.15
N ASP A 26 14.98 -22.42 13.18
CA ASP A 26 14.56 -21.55 14.30
C ASP A 26 15.77 -20.97 15.02
N VAL A 27 16.76 -21.80 15.34
CA VAL A 27 18.03 -21.37 15.95
C VAL A 27 18.76 -20.39 15.04
N THR A 28 18.81 -20.67 13.73
CA THR A 28 19.46 -19.78 12.77
C THR A 28 18.76 -18.42 12.71
N LEU A 29 17.43 -18.42 12.66
CA LEU A 29 16.63 -17.19 12.67
C LEU A 29 16.83 -16.40 13.97
N ALA A 30 16.83 -17.08 15.12
CA ALA A 30 17.09 -16.46 16.42
C ALA A 30 18.48 -15.81 16.48
N LEU A 31 19.51 -16.50 15.99
CA LEU A 31 20.89 -15.99 15.95
C LEU A 31 21.03 -14.80 15.01
N VAL A 32 20.46 -14.87 13.82
CA VAL A 32 20.55 -13.80 12.82
C VAL A 32 19.75 -12.57 13.25
N ALA A 33 18.51 -12.75 13.72
CA ALA A 33 17.66 -11.65 14.14
C ALA A 33 18.14 -11.03 15.47
N GLY A 34 18.49 -11.85 16.47
CA GLY A 34 19.04 -11.37 17.74
C GLY A 34 20.44 -10.76 17.62
N GLY A 35 21.26 -11.27 16.69
CA GLY A 35 22.61 -10.79 16.42
C GLY A 35 22.71 -9.71 15.34
N PHE A 36 21.59 -9.16 14.84
CA PHE A 36 21.55 -8.34 13.62
C PHE A 36 22.45 -7.10 13.64
N HIS A 37 22.72 -6.53 14.83
CA HIS A 37 23.61 -5.37 15.00
C HIS A 37 25.04 -5.73 15.43
N THR A 38 25.38 -7.02 15.41
CA THR A 38 26.68 -7.54 15.85
C THR A 38 27.45 -8.15 14.68
N SER A 39 28.73 -8.46 14.89
CA SER A 39 29.56 -9.19 13.92
C SER A 39 29.10 -10.63 13.66
N LEU A 40 28.13 -11.14 14.42
CA LEU A 40 27.60 -12.50 14.26
C LEU A 40 27.06 -12.75 12.85
N VAL A 41 26.30 -11.81 12.29
CA VAL A 41 25.68 -11.97 10.97
C VAL A 41 26.73 -12.00 9.85
N SER A 42 27.91 -11.40 10.05
CA SER A 42 29.00 -11.46 9.07
C SER A 42 29.46 -12.90 8.79
N TYR A 43 29.40 -13.82 9.76
CA TYR A 43 29.72 -15.23 9.52
C TYR A 43 28.73 -15.89 8.55
N PHE A 44 27.46 -15.49 8.58
CA PHE A 44 26.43 -15.93 7.64
C PHE A 44 26.55 -15.27 6.26
N MET A 45 27.32 -14.18 6.13
CA MET A 45 27.67 -13.59 4.83
C MET A 45 28.83 -14.35 4.17
N HIS A 46 29.80 -14.84 4.97
CA HIS A 46 30.90 -15.66 4.47
C HIS A 46 30.47 -17.09 4.09
N ARG A 47 29.49 -17.65 4.80
CA ARG A 47 28.90 -18.96 4.52
C ARG A 47 27.45 -18.79 4.08
N ASP A 48 27.25 -18.88 2.78
CA ASP A 48 25.96 -18.71 2.12
C ASP A 48 24.98 -19.84 2.44
N LEU A 49 23.89 -19.51 3.15
CA LEU A 49 22.81 -20.43 3.50
C LEU A 49 21.74 -20.55 2.40
N PHE A 50 21.79 -19.74 1.34
CA PHE A 50 20.69 -19.61 0.38
C PHE A 50 20.33 -20.94 -0.29
N SER A 51 21.33 -21.75 -0.67
CA SER A 51 21.10 -23.08 -1.25
C SER A 51 20.46 -24.07 -0.25
N ALA A 52 20.86 -24.01 1.03
CA ALA A 52 20.27 -24.85 2.07
C ALA A 52 18.81 -24.46 2.35
N LEU A 53 18.52 -23.16 2.41
CA LEU A 53 17.17 -22.63 2.64
C LEU A 53 16.23 -22.92 1.47
N THR A 54 16.68 -22.73 0.23
CA THR A 54 15.87 -23.04 -0.96
C THR A 54 15.55 -24.53 -1.06
N LYS A 55 16.50 -25.41 -0.75
CA LYS A 55 16.24 -26.85 -0.64
C LYS A 55 15.23 -27.17 0.48
N TYR A 56 15.37 -26.54 1.64
CA TYR A 56 14.44 -26.70 2.75
C TYR A 56 13.00 -26.31 2.36
N ILE A 57 12.82 -25.17 1.69
CA ILE A 57 11.50 -24.73 1.20
C ILE A 57 10.88 -25.75 0.25
N HIS A 58 11.69 -26.37 -0.61
CA HIS A 58 11.22 -27.39 -1.54
C HIS A 58 10.81 -28.70 -0.84
N ASP A 59 11.57 -29.11 0.19
CA ASP A 59 11.29 -30.36 0.90
C ASP A 59 10.06 -30.25 1.82
N VAL A 60 9.75 -29.05 2.33
CA VAL A 60 8.67 -28.79 3.30
C VAL A 60 7.39 -28.26 2.64
N ASP A 61 7.22 -28.45 1.34
CA ASP A 61 6.07 -27.97 0.53
C ASP A 61 4.69 -28.22 1.18
N ARG A 62 4.56 -29.31 1.96
CA ARG A 62 3.30 -29.65 2.65
C ARG A 62 2.90 -28.68 3.77
N ASN A 63 3.84 -27.96 4.40
CA ASN A 63 3.59 -27.11 5.57
C ASN A 63 3.96 -25.63 5.29
N PRO A 64 3.01 -24.69 5.37
CA PRO A 64 3.28 -23.27 5.04
C PRO A 64 4.05 -22.51 6.13
N ILE A 65 4.09 -23.03 7.37
CA ILE A 65 4.69 -22.32 8.52
C ILE A 65 6.23 -22.37 8.47
N PRO A 66 6.89 -23.53 8.28
CA PRO A 66 8.35 -23.56 8.25
C PRO A 66 8.92 -22.89 6.99
N GLY A 67 8.21 -22.96 5.86
CA GLY A 67 8.54 -22.20 4.65
C GLY A 67 8.54 -20.69 4.87
N LEU A 68 7.64 -20.17 5.72
CA LEU A 68 7.62 -18.76 6.09
C LEU A 68 8.90 -18.35 6.84
N LYS A 69 9.35 -19.15 7.83
CA LYS A 69 10.55 -18.82 8.61
C LYS A 69 11.81 -18.76 7.73
N ALA A 70 11.91 -19.67 6.76
CA ALA A 70 12.98 -19.63 5.76
C ALA A 70 12.90 -18.37 4.88
N PHE A 71 11.70 -17.99 4.44
CA PHE A 71 11.48 -16.75 3.69
C PHE A 71 11.84 -15.49 4.48
N VAL A 72 11.46 -15.42 5.76
CA VAL A 72 11.83 -14.34 6.69
C VAL A 72 13.34 -14.27 6.86
N LEU A 73 14.00 -15.41 7.09
CA LEU A 73 15.44 -15.48 7.26
C LEU A 73 16.20 -14.93 6.04
N ILE A 74 15.78 -15.30 4.82
CA ILE A 74 16.39 -14.78 3.58
C ILE A 74 16.25 -13.25 3.53
N GLY A 75 15.07 -12.70 3.83
CA GLY A 75 14.85 -11.24 3.81
C GLY A 75 15.62 -10.47 4.88
N VAL A 76 15.79 -11.06 6.07
CA VAL A 76 16.63 -10.48 7.12
C VAL A 76 18.10 -10.49 6.70
N LEU A 77 18.59 -11.62 6.17
CA LEU A 77 19.97 -11.73 5.68
C LEU A 77 20.26 -10.77 4.53
N SER A 78 19.33 -10.60 3.57
CA SER A 78 19.46 -9.63 2.48
C SER A 78 19.40 -8.17 2.94
N SER A 79 18.89 -7.91 4.15
CA SER A 79 18.78 -6.57 4.73
C SER A 79 19.98 -6.18 5.60
N TYR A 80 20.83 -7.13 5.98
CA TYR A 80 22.02 -6.88 6.80
C TYR A 80 23.04 -6.00 6.06
N ASN A 81 23.46 -4.89 6.68
CA ASN A 81 24.41 -3.92 6.11
C ASN A 81 24.12 -3.52 4.65
N LYS A 82 22.82 -3.53 4.28
CA LYS A 82 22.33 -3.32 2.91
C LYS A 82 22.86 -2.03 2.27
N PHE A 83 23.12 -1.00 3.07
CA PHE A 83 23.53 0.32 2.58
C PHE A 83 24.99 0.66 2.88
N GLU A 84 25.75 -0.29 3.40
CA GLU A 84 27.13 -0.13 3.87
C GLU A 84 28.09 -0.94 3.01
N THR A 85 27.70 -2.18 2.68
CA THR A 85 28.55 -3.15 2.00
C THR A 85 27.72 -3.94 0.99
N GLN A 86 28.37 -4.46 -0.06
CA GLN A 86 27.71 -5.38 -0.98
C GLN A 86 27.29 -6.64 -0.23
N ASN A 87 25.98 -6.91 -0.22
CA ASN A 87 25.40 -8.03 0.50
C ASN A 87 25.28 -9.25 -0.43
N VAL A 88 25.86 -10.39 -0.01
CA VAL A 88 25.86 -11.64 -0.80
C VAL A 88 24.44 -12.11 -1.11
N TYR A 89 23.52 -12.02 -0.15
CA TYR A 89 22.14 -12.45 -0.34
C TYR A 89 21.38 -11.54 -1.29
N GLN A 90 21.72 -10.26 -1.41
CA GLN A 90 21.10 -9.39 -2.44
C GLN A 90 21.48 -9.87 -3.84
N ASN A 91 22.76 -10.15 -4.08
CA ASN A 91 23.20 -10.73 -5.36
C ASN A 91 22.47 -12.07 -5.61
N ARG A 92 22.31 -12.92 -4.58
CA ARG A 92 21.54 -14.16 -4.70
C ARG A 92 20.08 -13.93 -5.06
N LEU A 93 19.44 -12.91 -4.49
CA LEU A 93 18.06 -12.56 -4.84
C LEU A 93 17.95 -12.13 -6.31
N GLU A 94 18.89 -11.33 -6.80
CA GLU A 94 18.92 -10.87 -8.19
C GLU A 94 19.13 -12.04 -9.18
N ASP A 95 20.05 -12.95 -8.85
CA ASP A 95 20.40 -14.13 -9.68
C ASP A 95 19.40 -15.29 -9.55
N PHE A 96 18.37 -15.17 -8.71
CA PHE A 96 17.50 -16.30 -8.39
C PHE A 96 16.49 -16.58 -9.51
N VAL A 97 16.66 -17.72 -10.20
CA VAL A 97 15.84 -18.10 -11.37
C VAL A 97 14.98 -19.36 -11.17
N ASN A 98 15.07 -20.04 -10.02
CA ASN A 98 14.29 -21.26 -9.76
C ASN A 98 12.80 -20.93 -9.56
N VAL A 99 12.02 -21.05 -10.63
CA VAL A 99 10.60 -20.70 -10.66
C VAL A 99 9.77 -21.55 -9.69
N ASP A 100 10.09 -22.83 -9.51
CA ASP A 100 9.33 -23.71 -8.64
C ASP A 100 9.49 -23.30 -7.16
N THR A 101 10.73 -23.04 -6.72
CA THR A 101 10.96 -22.50 -5.38
C THR A 101 10.35 -21.10 -5.21
N ILE A 102 10.40 -20.25 -6.24
CA ILE A 102 9.73 -18.94 -6.21
C ILE A 102 8.22 -19.10 -5.99
N ARG A 103 7.57 -20.04 -6.66
CA ARG A 103 6.12 -20.31 -6.48
C ARG A 103 5.81 -20.75 -5.05
N LEU A 104 6.62 -21.63 -4.47
CA LEU A 104 6.48 -22.07 -3.07
C LEU A 104 6.65 -20.91 -2.08
N LEU A 105 7.62 -20.02 -2.34
CA LEU A 105 7.82 -18.80 -1.54
C LEU A 105 6.61 -17.85 -1.63
N VAL A 106 6.09 -17.63 -2.84
CA VAL A 106 4.88 -16.81 -3.06
C VAL A 106 3.67 -17.41 -2.33
N GLN A 107 3.50 -18.73 -2.35
CA GLN A 107 2.41 -19.41 -1.64
C GLN A 107 2.57 -19.35 -0.11
N SER A 108 3.79 -19.47 0.39
CA SER A 108 4.10 -19.32 1.82
C SER A 108 3.79 -17.90 2.31
N PHE A 109 4.21 -16.90 1.52
CA PHE A 109 3.89 -15.49 1.77
C PHE A 109 2.39 -15.20 1.69
N ALA A 110 1.69 -15.74 0.70
CA ALA A 110 0.25 -15.59 0.56
C ALA A 110 -0.49 -16.20 1.77
N SER A 111 -0.06 -17.37 2.23
CA SER A 111 -0.64 -18.02 3.41
C SER A 111 -0.44 -17.18 4.68
N ALA A 112 0.72 -16.55 4.85
CA ALA A 112 0.98 -15.62 5.95
C ALA A 112 0.12 -14.34 5.83
N SER A 113 0.00 -13.79 4.62
CA SER A 113 -0.83 -12.61 4.34
C SER A 113 -2.31 -12.88 4.63
N ALA A 114 -2.81 -14.07 4.31
CA ALA A 114 -4.16 -14.51 4.68
C ALA A 114 -4.32 -14.53 6.20
N ARG A 115 -3.38 -15.14 6.94
CA ARG A 115 -3.42 -15.13 8.41
C ARG A 115 -3.40 -13.72 9.00
N ILE A 116 -2.58 -12.82 8.45
CA ILE A 116 -2.53 -11.42 8.91
C ILE A 116 -3.87 -10.73 8.68
N ARG A 117 -4.48 -10.88 7.49
CA ARG A 117 -5.83 -10.37 7.21
C ARG A 117 -6.85 -10.94 8.19
N ASP A 118 -6.84 -12.26 8.36
CA ASP A 118 -7.81 -12.98 9.18
C ASP A 118 -7.70 -12.59 10.66
N GLN A 119 -6.52 -12.17 11.15
CA GLN A 119 -6.36 -11.57 12.47
C GLN A 119 -7.17 -10.28 12.62
N TYR A 120 -7.13 -9.38 11.63
CA TYR A 120 -7.94 -8.15 11.67
C TYR A 120 -9.43 -8.47 11.59
N VAL A 121 -9.83 -9.38 10.70
CA VAL A 121 -11.22 -9.80 10.52
C VAL A 121 -11.76 -10.48 11.77
N ALA A 122 -10.94 -11.26 12.49
CA ALA A 122 -11.33 -11.89 13.75
C ALA A 122 -11.62 -10.86 14.86
N VAL A 123 -10.96 -9.70 14.85
CA VAL A 123 -11.27 -8.61 15.78
C VAL A 123 -12.58 -7.93 15.40
N GLN A 124 -12.77 -7.63 14.11
CA GLN A 124 -13.98 -6.99 13.62
C GLN A 124 -14.30 -7.47 12.20
N ASP A 125 -15.39 -8.21 12.03
CA ASP A 125 -15.90 -8.56 10.70
C ASP A 125 -16.53 -7.33 10.05
N ASP A 126 -16.02 -6.99 8.87
CA ASP A 126 -16.33 -5.78 8.12
C ASP A 126 -17.20 -6.02 6.90
N LEU A 127 -17.64 -7.25 6.67
CA LEU A 127 -18.73 -7.52 5.73
C LEU A 127 -20.07 -7.14 6.36
N PRO A 128 -20.94 -6.41 5.65
CA PRO A 128 -22.30 -6.22 6.12
C PRO A 128 -22.96 -7.60 6.26
N ALA A 129 -23.53 -7.87 7.43
CA ALA A 129 -24.23 -9.12 7.67
C ALA A 129 -25.27 -9.32 6.56
N ALA A 130 -25.11 -10.38 5.77
CA ALA A 130 -26.13 -10.75 4.81
C ALA A 130 -27.46 -10.89 5.56
N TRP A 131 -28.54 -10.38 4.98
CA TRP A 131 -29.87 -10.49 5.60
C TRP A 131 -30.16 -11.97 5.85
N SER A 132 -30.32 -12.33 7.11
CA SER A 132 -30.70 -13.68 7.54
C SER A 132 -31.64 -13.57 8.75
N LEU A 133 -32.49 -14.56 8.95
CA LEU A 133 -33.33 -14.64 10.16
C LEU A 133 -32.47 -14.55 11.43
N ASN A 134 -31.25 -15.11 11.39
CA ASN A 134 -30.28 -15.04 12.47
C ASN A 134 -29.77 -13.61 12.76
N SER A 135 -29.47 -12.81 11.74
CA SER A 135 -29.02 -11.42 11.93
C SER A 135 -30.15 -10.52 12.46
N THR A 136 -31.38 -10.78 12.04
CA THR A 136 -32.57 -10.09 12.55
C THR A 136 -32.86 -10.47 14.01
N LEU A 137 -32.75 -11.76 14.37
CA LEU A 137 -32.86 -12.22 15.76
C LEU A 137 -31.78 -11.62 16.65
N SER A 138 -30.53 -11.50 16.18
CA SER A 138 -29.49 -10.83 16.95
C SER A 138 -29.72 -9.32 17.12
N MET A 139 -30.27 -8.65 16.10
CA MET A 139 -30.55 -7.20 16.13
C MET A 139 -31.73 -6.85 17.05
N VAL A 140 -32.69 -7.77 17.21
CA VAL A 140 -33.87 -7.63 18.09
C VAL A 140 -33.59 -8.18 19.51
N GLY A 141 -32.33 -8.50 19.85
CA GLY A 141 -31.95 -8.97 21.18
C GLY A 141 -32.28 -10.44 21.47
N LEU A 142 -32.75 -11.19 20.48
CA LEU A 142 -33.03 -12.63 20.52
C LEU A 142 -31.84 -13.46 20.01
N ARG A 143 -30.59 -13.00 20.26
CA ARG A 143 -29.36 -13.71 19.86
C ARG A 143 -29.29 -15.14 20.42
N ALA A 144 -29.91 -15.40 21.57
CA ALA A 144 -29.99 -16.74 22.16
C ALA A 144 -30.72 -17.77 21.27
N LEU A 145 -31.56 -17.30 20.32
CA LEU A 145 -32.32 -18.13 19.39
C LEU A 145 -31.67 -18.22 17.99
N SER A 146 -30.55 -17.52 17.75
CA SER A 146 -29.85 -17.57 16.48
C SER A 146 -28.77 -18.67 16.47
N ALA A 147 -28.39 -19.15 15.29
CA ALA A 147 -27.25 -20.06 15.15
C ALA A 147 -25.91 -19.46 15.63
N ASP A 148 -25.86 -18.14 15.85
CA ASP A 148 -24.72 -17.39 16.38
C ASP A 148 -24.75 -17.23 17.92
N ALA A 149 -25.69 -17.88 18.62
CA ALA A 149 -25.74 -17.92 20.09
C ALA A 149 -24.43 -18.41 20.72
N LYS A 150 -23.67 -19.25 20.00
CA LYS A 150 -22.38 -19.81 20.44
C LYS A 150 -21.15 -19.00 19.97
N LYS A 151 -21.31 -18.00 19.11
CA LYS A 151 -20.17 -17.13 18.73
C LYS A 151 -19.90 -16.13 19.85
N PRO A 152 -18.62 -15.84 20.16
CA PRO A 152 -18.29 -14.82 21.15
C PRO A 152 -18.94 -13.47 20.79
N LEU A 153 -19.27 -12.68 21.81
CA LEU A 153 -19.73 -11.31 21.61
C LEU A 153 -18.66 -10.53 20.83
N PRO A 154 -19.06 -9.62 19.91
CA PRO A 154 -18.09 -8.71 19.30
C PRO A 154 -17.35 -7.97 20.42
N PRO A 155 -16.02 -7.83 20.33
CA PRO A 155 -15.23 -7.18 21.36
C PRO A 155 -15.74 -5.75 21.59
N THR A 156 -15.70 -5.32 22.85
CA THR A 156 -16.01 -3.93 23.23
C THR A 156 -15.06 -2.98 22.51
N GLU A 157 -15.43 -1.72 22.28
CA GLU A 157 -14.59 -0.76 21.54
C GLU A 157 -13.17 -0.62 22.15
N GLU A 158 -13.06 -0.71 23.48
CA GLU A 158 -11.76 -0.68 24.18
C GLU A 158 -10.95 -1.97 23.99
N GLU A 159 -11.60 -3.13 24.04
CA GLU A 159 -10.96 -4.43 23.79
C GLU A 159 -10.50 -4.56 22.33
N ALA A 160 -11.32 -4.08 21.38
CA ALA A 160 -10.95 -4.00 19.97
C ALA A 160 -9.73 -3.10 19.78
N LYS A 161 -9.65 -1.95 20.48
CA LYS A 161 -8.48 -1.07 20.43
C LYS A 161 -7.21 -1.77 20.92
N THR A 162 -7.27 -2.56 21.99
CA THR A 162 -6.10 -3.31 22.49
C THR A 162 -5.71 -4.45 21.55
N LEU A 163 -6.69 -5.15 20.99
CA LEU A 163 -6.45 -6.23 20.03
C LEU A 163 -5.81 -5.68 18.75
N PHE A 164 -6.34 -4.59 18.20
CA PHE A 164 -5.77 -3.92 17.02
C PHE A 164 -4.35 -3.37 17.26
N ALA A 165 -4.02 -2.99 18.49
CA ALA A 165 -2.67 -2.53 18.83
C ALA A 165 -1.64 -3.69 18.79
N SER A 166 -2.08 -4.92 19.10
CA SER A 166 -1.25 -6.13 19.02
C SER A 166 -1.13 -6.69 17.61
N THR A 167 -2.10 -6.43 16.73
CA THR A 167 -2.04 -6.83 15.31
C THR A 167 -1.16 -5.87 14.49
N PRO A 168 -0.44 -6.35 13.46
CA PRO A 168 -0.37 -7.75 13.00
C PRO A 168 0.55 -8.61 13.89
N ASN A 169 0.42 -9.94 13.86
CA ASN A 169 1.35 -10.82 14.58
C ASN A 169 2.78 -10.77 13.99
N GLN A 170 3.71 -11.52 14.59
CA GLN A 170 5.12 -11.58 14.19
C GLN A 170 5.32 -12.11 12.75
N ASP A 171 4.34 -12.83 12.21
CA ASP A 171 4.28 -13.22 10.80
C ASP A 171 4.48 -12.03 9.85
N ALA A 172 4.14 -10.80 10.27
CA ALA A 172 4.36 -9.57 9.50
C ALA A 172 5.82 -9.33 9.11
N ALA A 173 6.80 -9.93 9.80
CA ALA A 173 8.21 -9.87 9.43
C ALA A 173 8.46 -10.32 7.97
N CYS A 174 7.59 -11.17 7.41
CA CYS A 174 7.68 -11.60 6.01
C CYS A 174 7.48 -10.48 4.99
N ILE A 175 6.90 -9.34 5.40
CA ILE A 175 6.71 -8.17 4.54
C ILE A 175 8.08 -7.54 4.16
N LEU A 176 9.08 -7.60 5.05
CA LEU A 176 10.44 -7.18 4.71
C LEU A 176 11.05 -8.07 3.62
N SER A 177 10.83 -9.39 3.72
CA SER A 177 11.26 -10.34 2.69
C SER A 177 10.54 -10.08 1.37
N LEU A 178 9.22 -9.87 1.40
CA LEU A 178 8.44 -9.50 0.22
C LEU A 178 9.06 -8.28 -0.47
N TYR A 179 9.28 -7.20 0.29
CA TYR A 179 9.87 -5.97 -0.26
C TYR A 179 11.23 -6.24 -0.91
N SER A 180 12.11 -6.99 -0.22
CA SER A 180 13.45 -7.31 -0.71
C SER A 180 13.42 -8.13 -2.00
N PHE A 181 12.54 -9.14 -2.08
CA PHE A 181 12.37 -9.97 -3.27
C PHE A 181 11.73 -9.21 -4.44
N VAL A 182 10.69 -8.40 -4.20
CA VAL A 182 10.04 -7.61 -5.25
C VAL A 182 10.99 -6.56 -5.82
N GLN A 183 11.85 -5.98 -4.98
CA GLN A 183 12.87 -5.01 -5.39
C GLN A 183 13.98 -5.66 -6.23
N ALA A 184 14.50 -6.81 -5.79
CA ALA A 184 15.68 -7.43 -6.40
C ALA A 184 15.33 -8.36 -7.58
N ASN A 185 14.17 -9.01 -7.55
CA ASN A 185 13.85 -10.12 -8.45
C ASN A 185 12.53 -9.91 -9.22
N LYS A 186 12.65 -9.62 -10.51
CA LYS A 186 11.49 -9.44 -11.40
C LYS A 186 10.69 -10.72 -11.63
N ILE A 187 11.33 -11.89 -11.59
CA ILE A 187 10.66 -13.20 -11.74
C ILE A 187 9.76 -13.46 -10.53
N PHE A 188 10.23 -13.13 -9.32
CA PHE A 188 9.43 -13.22 -8.10
C PHE A 188 8.22 -12.29 -8.19
N ALA A 189 8.42 -11.01 -8.53
CA ALA A 189 7.34 -10.05 -8.68
C ALA A 189 6.31 -10.49 -9.74
N ALA A 190 6.77 -11.04 -10.88
CA ALA A 190 5.90 -11.59 -11.91
C ALA A 190 5.11 -12.81 -11.42
N ASN A 191 5.74 -13.74 -10.69
CA ASN A 191 5.02 -14.89 -10.13
C ASN A 191 4.00 -14.45 -9.07
N LEU A 192 4.31 -13.47 -8.23
CA LEU A 192 3.35 -12.93 -7.26
C LEU A 192 2.07 -12.44 -7.95
N VAL A 193 2.19 -11.74 -9.08
CA VAL A 193 1.04 -11.22 -9.85
C VAL A 193 0.34 -12.30 -10.68
N HIS A 194 1.07 -13.28 -11.22
CA HIS A 194 0.55 -14.27 -12.16
C HIS A 194 0.07 -15.58 -11.54
N LEU A 195 0.52 -15.93 -10.34
CA LEU A 195 0.28 -17.26 -9.78
C LEU A 195 -1.22 -17.50 -9.61
N SER A 196 -1.72 -18.48 -10.36
CA SER A 196 -3.11 -18.93 -10.27
C SER A 196 -3.26 -19.83 -9.05
N PRO A 197 -4.45 -19.88 -8.43
CA PRO A 197 -4.64 -20.67 -7.22
C PRO A 197 -4.67 -22.16 -7.55
N ASP A 198 -4.12 -22.98 -6.65
CA ASP A 198 -4.31 -24.43 -6.73
C ASP A 198 -5.68 -24.77 -6.11
N LYS A 199 -6.63 -25.04 -7.02
CA LYS A 199 -7.95 -25.70 -6.88
C LYS A 199 -9.00 -25.20 -5.87
N VAL A 200 -8.70 -24.41 -4.82
CA VAL A 200 -9.74 -23.80 -3.94
C VAL A 200 -9.29 -22.45 -3.31
N ARG A 201 -8.01 -22.09 -3.40
CA ARG A 201 -7.45 -20.93 -2.69
C ARG A 201 -7.69 -19.61 -3.41
N GLU A 202 -7.69 -18.50 -2.68
CA GLU A 202 -7.66 -17.16 -3.29
C GLU A 202 -6.32 -16.93 -4.02
N MET A 203 -6.31 -16.05 -5.03
CA MET A 203 -5.06 -15.70 -5.73
C MET A 203 -4.06 -15.06 -4.76
N PRO A 204 -2.77 -15.46 -4.75
CA PRO A 204 -1.72 -14.86 -3.93
C PRO A 204 -1.69 -13.34 -3.98
N PHE A 205 -1.81 -12.76 -5.17
CA PHE A 205 -1.86 -11.31 -5.34
C PHE A 205 -3.09 -10.68 -4.69
N ALA A 206 -4.26 -11.32 -4.78
CA ALA A 206 -5.48 -10.83 -4.15
C ALA A 206 -5.38 -10.84 -2.62
N ILE A 207 -4.81 -11.91 -2.06
CA ILE A 207 -4.56 -12.02 -0.61
C ILE A 207 -3.59 -10.93 -0.15
N PHE A 208 -2.51 -10.71 -0.90
CA PHE A 208 -1.53 -9.65 -0.62
C PHE A 208 -2.17 -8.24 -0.62
N LEU A 209 -2.98 -7.93 -1.65
CA LEU A 209 -3.69 -6.65 -1.72
C LEU A 209 -4.69 -6.52 -0.56
N SER A 210 -5.40 -7.61 -0.22
CA SER A 210 -6.32 -7.64 0.90
C SER A 210 -5.60 -7.36 2.22
N SER A 211 -4.53 -8.09 2.55
CA SER A 211 -3.75 -7.85 3.77
C SER A 211 -3.15 -6.44 3.81
N THR A 212 -2.72 -5.92 2.66
CA THR A 212 -2.22 -4.54 2.57
C THR A 212 -3.30 -3.52 2.92
N SER A 213 -4.55 -3.74 2.48
CA SER A 213 -5.68 -2.87 2.85
C SER A 213 -5.87 -2.80 4.37
N TYR A 214 -5.88 -3.94 5.08
CA TYR A 214 -6.06 -3.95 6.54
C TYR A 214 -4.89 -3.31 7.28
N ILE A 215 -3.65 -3.60 6.89
CA ILE A 215 -2.47 -3.03 7.56
C ILE A 215 -2.41 -1.51 7.35
N SER A 216 -2.65 -1.03 6.12
CA SER A 216 -2.62 0.40 5.80
C SER A 216 -3.78 1.18 6.44
N HIS A 217 -4.95 0.56 6.57
CA HIS A 217 -6.10 1.16 7.26
C HIS A 217 -5.82 1.43 8.74
N HIS A 218 -5.03 0.57 9.39
CA HIS A 218 -4.63 0.70 10.80
C HIS A 218 -3.23 1.30 11.02
N ALA A 219 -2.59 1.87 9.99
CA ALA A 219 -1.24 2.42 10.09
C ALA A 219 -1.13 3.55 11.15
N TYR A 220 -2.21 4.29 11.41
CA TYR A 220 -2.27 5.32 12.45
C TYR A 220 -2.11 4.78 13.89
N ARG A 221 -2.23 3.47 14.12
CA ARG A 221 -2.19 2.88 15.47
C ARG A 221 -0.80 2.94 16.10
N GLY A 222 0.26 2.84 15.31
CA GLY A 222 1.62 2.80 15.86
C GLY A 222 2.71 2.82 14.79
N PRO A 223 3.98 3.06 15.22
CA PRO A 223 5.12 3.06 14.32
C PRO A 223 5.36 1.69 13.69
N ARG A 224 5.03 0.60 14.39
CA ARG A 224 5.14 -0.77 13.89
C ARG A 224 4.17 -1.03 12.73
N GLN A 225 2.88 -0.70 12.91
CA GLN A 225 1.87 -0.84 11.86
C GLN A 225 2.19 0.05 10.66
N SER A 226 2.62 1.29 10.90
CA SER A 226 3.06 2.18 9.82
C SER A 226 4.25 1.62 9.05
N ALA A 227 5.27 1.06 9.72
CA ALA A 227 6.42 0.44 9.04
C ALA A 227 5.99 -0.66 8.06
N TYR A 228 5.07 -1.53 8.45
CA TYR A 228 4.56 -2.58 7.56
C TYR A 228 3.65 -2.05 6.45
N ALA A 229 2.82 -1.04 6.74
CA ALA A 229 2.03 -0.37 5.71
C ALA A 229 2.93 0.24 4.63
N VAL A 230 3.97 0.98 5.05
CA VAL A 230 4.96 1.59 4.16
C VAL A 230 5.70 0.53 3.34
N LEU A 231 6.19 -0.56 3.94
CA LEU A 231 6.86 -1.64 3.19
C LEU A 231 5.94 -2.30 2.15
N ASN A 232 4.67 -2.55 2.47
CA ASN A 232 3.70 -3.08 1.51
C ASN A 232 3.45 -2.11 0.34
N LEU A 233 3.27 -0.81 0.65
CA LEU A 233 3.10 0.21 -0.40
C LEU A 233 4.37 0.36 -1.25
N LEU A 234 5.57 0.22 -0.67
CA LEU A 234 6.81 0.19 -1.44
C LEU A 234 6.90 -1.01 -2.38
N ALA A 235 6.46 -2.20 -1.95
CA ALA A 235 6.36 -3.36 -2.83
C ALA A 235 5.38 -3.11 -3.99
N ILE A 236 4.20 -2.54 -3.70
CA ILE A 236 3.23 -2.14 -4.74
C ILE A 236 3.85 -1.11 -5.70
N ARG A 237 4.54 -0.08 -5.17
CA ARG A 237 5.21 0.95 -5.97
C ARG A 237 6.20 0.33 -6.96
N ASN A 238 7.05 -0.58 -6.51
CA ASN A 238 8.00 -1.29 -7.37
C ASN A 238 7.29 -2.06 -8.50
N MET A 239 6.18 -2.73 -8.20
CA MET A 239 5.41 -3.45 -9.21
C MET A 239 4.73 -2.54 -10.23
N VAL A 240 4.19 -1.39 -9.81
CA VAL A 240 3.53 -0.45 -10.74
C VAL A 240 4.52 0.41 -11.54
N GLU A 241 5.78 0.47 -11.13
CA GLU A 241 6.85 1.12 -11.91
C GLU A 241 7.43 0.21 -13.01
N ASP A 242 7.30 -1.12 -12.88
CA ASP A 242 7.72 -2.06 -13.91
C ASP A 242 6.68 -2.10 -15.06
N PRO A 243 7.08 -1.80 -16.31
CA PRO A 243 6.16 -1.67 -17.44
C PRO A 243 5.45 -2.98 -17.80
N ILE A 244 6.04 -4.14 -17.51
CA ILE A 244 5.45 -5.45 -17.79
C ILE A 244 4.38 -5.75 -16.74
N LEU A 245 4.71 -5.52 -15.47
CA LEU A 245 3.80 -5.78 -14.35
C LEU A 245 2.62 -4.81 -14.34
N VAL A 246 2.84 -3.50 -14.52
CA VAL A 246 1.76 -2.51 -14.54
C VAL A 246 0.76 -2.77 -15.68
N LYS A 247 1.24 -3.25 -16.84
CA LYS A 247 0.40 -3.68 -17.96
C LYS A 247 -0.52 -4.84 -17.55
N ARG A 248 0.02 -5.82 -16.83
CA ARG A 248 -0.79 -6.93 -16.33
C ARG A 248 -1.77 -6.48 -15.24
N ILE A 249 -1.31 -5.69 -14.28
CA ILE A 249 -2.09 -5.15 -13.17
C ILE A 249 -3.28 -4.31 -13.68
N SER A 250 -3.12 -3.65 -14.84
CA SER A 250 -4.16 -2.83 -15.47
C SER A 250 -4.97 -3.58 -16.53
N SER A 251 -4.69 -4.86 -16.80
CA SER A 251 -5.37 -5.64 -17.82
C SER A 251 -6.70 -6.24 -17.32
N ALA A 252 -7.70 -6.29 -18.22
CA ALA A 252 -8.97 -6.95 -17.99
C ALA A 252 -8.85 -8.48 -17.82
N ASP A 253 -7.75 -9.09 -18.28
CA ASP A 253 -7.49 -10.54 -18.17
C ASP A 253 -6.97 -10.95 -16.79
N ALA A 254 -6.61 -9.97 -15.94
CA ALA A 254 -6.05 -10.20 -14.62
C ALA A 254 -7.06 -9.96 -13.50
N LYS A 255 -8.37 -9.98 -13.81
CA LYS A 255 -9.43 -9.72 -12.83
C LYS A 255 -9.34 -10.67 -11.65
N LEU A 256 -9.47 -10.11 -10.45
CA LEU A 256 -9.44 -10.84 -9.19
C LEU A 256 -10.41 -10.23 -8.18
N VAL A 257 -10.76 -10.98 -7.14
CA VAL A 257 -11.63 -10.53 -6.06
C VAL A 257 -10.75 -10.18 -4.87
N VAL A 258 -10.77 -8.92 -4.42
CA VAL A 258 -10.06 -8.46 -3.21
C VAL A 258 -11.05 -8.07 -2.15
N ARG A 259 -10.92 -8.66 -0.95
CA ARG A 259 -11.57 -8.16 0.26
C ARG A 259 -10.81 -6.94 0.78
N LEU A 260 -11.40 -5.76 0.67
CA LEU A 260 -10.84 -4.52 1.21
C LEU A 260 -11.32 -4.31 2.65
N CYS A 261 -10.48 -3.68 3.47
CA CYS A 261 -10.81 -3.31 4.84
C CYS A 261 -11.95 -2.28 4.84
N ARG A 262 -12.99 -2.53 5.65
CA ARG A 262 -14.13 -1.63 5.85
C ARG A 262 -14.45 -1.45 7.33
N GLN A 263 -13.47 -1.59 8.22
CA GLN A 263 -13.66 -1.59 9.67
C GLN A 263 -13.98 -0.19 10.26
N ARG A 264 -13.75 0.89 9.51
CA ARG A 264 -14.03 2.27 9.95
C ARG A 264 -14.64 3.07 8.80
N SER A 265 -15.50 4.02 9.15
CA SER A 265 -16.05 5.02 8.22
C SER A 265 -15.02 6.13 7.93
N PRO A 266 -15.01 6.72 6.72
CA PRO A 266 -15.93 6.51 5.61
C PRO A 266 -15.62 5.25 4.79
N HIS A 267 -16.65 4.49 4.42
CA HIS A 267 -16.48 3.25 3.67
C HIS A 267 -16.44 3.51 2.16
N LEU A 268 -15.50 2.86 1.47
CA LEU A 268 -15.58 2.69 0.02
C LEU A 268 -16.79 1.79 -0.34
N PRO A 269 -17.29 1.90 -1.59
CA PRO A 269 -18.36 1.04 -2.09
C PRO A 269 -18.03 -0.44 -1.91
N LEU A 270 -19.01 -1.24 -1.48
CA LEU A 270 -18.82 -2.68 -1.35
C LEU A 270 -18.70 -3.28 -2.75
N VAL A 271 -17.57 -3.93 -3.03
CA VAL A 271 -17.39 -4.68 -4.27
C VAL A 271 -17.08 -6.14 -3.98
N THR A 272 -17.98 -7.00 -4.44
CA THR A 272 -17.87 -8.46 -4.35
C THR A 272 -17.45 -9.11 -5.66
N ASN A 273 -17.51 -8.37 -6.77
CA ASN A 273 -17.22 -8.88 -8.11
C ASN A 273 -15.72 -8.77 -8.44
N ALA A 274 -15.25 -9.63 -9.34
CA ALA A 274 -13.86 -9.59 -9.80
C ALA A 274 -13.57 -8.30 -10.58
N ARG A 275 -12.51 -7.59 -10.19
CA ARG A 275 -12.09 -6.32 -10.79
C ARG A 275 -10.62 -6.35 -11.19
N VAL A 276 -10.25 -5.44 -12.08
CA VAL A 276 -8.85 -5.23 -12.49
C VAL A 276 -8.01 -4.89 -11.25
N PRO A 277 -6.83 -5.51 -11.04
CA PRO A 277 -6.05 -5.29 -9.83
C PRO A 277 -5.65 -3.83 -9.58
N ALA A 278 -5.41 -3.05 -10.64
CA ALA A 278 -5.16 -1.61 -10.55
C ALA A 278 -6.25 -0.87 -9.78
N ILE A 279 -7.53 -1.25 -9.95
CA ILE A 279 -8.67 -0.66 -9.24
C ILE A 279 -8.57 -0.95 -7.75
N ALA A 280 -8.22 -2.18 -7.36
CA ALA A 280 -8.04 -2.52 -5.94
C ALA A 280 -6.84 -1.77 -5.31
N ILE A 281 -5.76 -1.55 -6.06
CA ILE A 281 -4.62 -0.74 -5.59
C ILE A 281 -5.04 0.72 -5.41
N LEU A 282 -5.80 1.30 -6.34
CA LEU A 282 -6.36 2.64 -6.21
C LEU A 282 -7.28 2.76 -4.98
N ASP A 283 -8.11 1.75 -4.72
CA ASP A 283 -8.96 1.68 -3.53
C ASP A 283 -8.12 1.66 -2.24
N ILE A 284 -7.07 0.83 -2.18
CA ILE A 284 -6.14 0.76 -1.03
C ILE A 284 -5.47 2.11 -0.79
N CYS A 285 -4.98 2.77 -1.84
CA CYS A 285 -4.34 4.08 -1.71
C CYS A 285 -5.36 5.13 -1.23
N THR A 286 -6.56 5.16 -1.81
CA THR A 286 -7.65 6.09 -1.42
C THR A 286 -8.07 5.90 0.04
N ASP A 287 -8.19 4.64 0.46
CA ASP A 287 -8.53 4.26 1.83
C ASP A 287 -7.42 4.66 2.81
N THR A 288 -6.15 4.49 2.42
CA THR A 288 -4.98 4.92 3.19
C THR A 288 -4.99 6.42 3.43
N LEU A 289 -5.32 7.22 2.41
CA LEU A 289 -5.41 8.69 2.51
C LEU A 289 -6.56 9.15 3.41
N SER A 290 -7.63 8.36 3.52
CA SER A 290 -8.84 8.73 4.27
C SER A 290 -8.75 8.41 5.77
N HIS A 291 -8.09 7.30 6.13
CA HIS A 291 -8.19 6.75 7.50
C HIS A 291 -7.02 7.11 8.44
N ASN A 292 -5.96 7.72 7.92
CA ASN A 292 -4.73 7.97 8.67
C ASN A 292 -4.52 9.46 9.00
N LEU A 293 -5.52 10.33 8.83
CA LEU A 293 -5.38 11.78 8.99
C LEU A 293 -5.26 12.12 10.49
N ARG A 294 -4.13 12.69 10.87
CA ARG A 294 -3.84 13.12 12.25
C ARG A 294 -2.79 14.23 12.25
N LYS A 295 -2.74 15.02 13.33
CA LYS A 295 -1.77 16.12 13.48
C LYS A 295 -0.30 15.67 13.38
N LYS A 296 0.02 14.45 13.85
CA LYS A 296 1.32 13.80 13.60
C LYS A 296 1.27 13.00 12.30
N LEU A 297 1.15 13.70 11.18
CA LEU A 297 0.95 13.08 9.87
C LEU A 297 2.15 12.21 9.47
N ASP A 298 1.87 11.05 8.91
CA ASP A 298 2.90 10.19 8.31
C ASP A 298 3.14 10.61 6.85
N VAL A 299 4.06 11.56 6.65
CA VAL A 299 4.34 12.14 5.32
C VAL A 299 4.68 11.06 4.29
N GLN A 300 5.38 10.00 4.72
CA GLN A 300 5.85 8.94 3.85
C GLN A 300 4.74 8.03 3.36
N LEU A 301 3.85 7.61 4.27
CA LEU A 301 2.70 6.79 3.92
C LEU A 301 1.81 7.51 2.89
N TYR A 302 1.54 8.80 3.10
CA TYR A 302 0.72 9.60 2.18
C TYR A 302 1.42 9.86 0.86
N GLY A 303 2.70 10.25 0.88
CA GLY A 303 3.50 10.47 -0.32
C GLY A 303 3.58 9.20 -1.19
N LEU A 304 3.72 8.02 -0.58
CA LEU A 304 3.69 6.74 -1.29
C LEU A 304 2.33 6.43 -1.90
N ALA A 305 1.24 6.58 -1.14
CA ALA A 305 -0.10 6.34 -1.66
C ALA A 305 -0.41 7.25 -2.87
N LEU A 306 -0.10 8.55 -2.77
CA LEU A 306 -0.26 9.50 -3.88
C LEU A 306 0.65 9.15 -5.06
N GLY A 307 1.90 8.79 -4.78
CA GLY A 307 2.87 8.41 -5.80
C GLY A 307 2.47 7.15 -6.58
N ILE A 308 1.83 6.17 -5.91
CA ILE A 308 1.28 4.97 -6.56
C ILE A 308 0.10 5.34 -7.45
N ILE A 309 -0.84 6.16 -6.95
CA ILE A 309 -1.97 6.65 -7.77
C ILE A 309 -1.45 7.35 -9.01
N LEU A 310 -0.47 8.26 -8.86
CA LEU A 310 0.15 8.99 -9.97
C LEU A 310 0.73 8.06 -11.04
N ARG A 311 1.46 7.01 -10.64
CA ARG A 311 2.02 6.01 -11.58
C ARG A 311 0.94 5.26 -12.33
N ILE A 312 -0.12 4.84 -11.63
CA ILE A 312 -1.24 4.14 -12.26
C ILE A 312 -1.94 5.08 -13.26
N VAL A 313 -2.34 6.29 -12.87
CA VAL A 313 -3.09 7.19 -13.77
C VAL A 313 -2.24 7.64 -14.95
N THR A 314 -0.93 7.86 -14.78
CA THR A 314 -0.02 8.17 -15.90
C THR A 314 0.11 7.00 -16.87
N TYR A 315 0.16 5.76 -16.37
CA TYR A 315 0.12 4.57 -17.23
C TYR A 315 -1.20 4.43 -18.00
N LEU A 316 -2.33 4.68 -17.33
CA LEU A 316 -3.66 4.63 -17.97
C LEU A 316 -3.80 5.71 -19.05
N GLU A 317 -3.29 6.92 -18.82
CA GLU A 317 -3.25 8.00 -19.80
C GLU A 317 -2.42 7.62 -21.03
N GLN A 318 -1.23 7.07 -20.83
CA GLN A 318 -0.32 6.65 -21.91
C GLN A 318 -0.91 5.53 -22.76
N THR A 319 -1.64 4.61 -22.14
CA THR A 319 -2.26 3.47 -22.82
C THR A 319 -3.70 3.70 -23.25
N LYS A 320 -4.29 4.88 -22.93
CA LYS A 320 -5.71 5.20 -23.12
C LYS A 320 -6.64 4.14 -22.52
N THR A 321 -6.20 3.50 -21.43
CA THR A 321 -6.97 2.47 -20.73
C THR A 321 -7.97 3.13 -19.78
N ARG A 322 -9.26 2.90 -19.99
CA ARG A 322 -10.33 3.47 -19.16
C ARG A 322 -10.83 2.45 -18.13
N LEU A 323 -10.59 2.73 -16.85
CA LEU A 323 -11.03 1.87 -15.74
C LEU A 323 -12.38 2.31 -15.19
N GLN A 324 -13.30 1.34 -15.05
CA GLN A 324 -14.58 1.51 -14.36
C GLN A 324 -14.34 1.53 -12.83
N HIS A 325 -13.94 2.69 -12.32
CA HIS A 325 -13.63 2.95 -10.91
C HIS A 325 -14.55 4.03 -10.34
N HIS A 326 -14.70 4.07 -9.03
CA HIS A 326 -15.45 5.11 -8.33
C HIS A 326 -14.57 6.36 -8.11
N TRP A 327 -14.18 7.03 -9.20
CA TRP A 327 -13.22 8.15 -9.23
C TRP A 327 -13.54 9.29 -8.26
N ALA A 328 -14.83 9.51 -7.97
CA ALA A 328 -15.29 10.50 -7.02
C ALA A 328 -14.62 10.40 -5.63
N TYR A 329 -14.30 9.19 -5.16
CA TYR A 329 -13.64 9.03 -3.86
C TYR A 329 -12.15 9.42 -3.91
N ILE A 330 -11.47 9.21 -5.04
CA ILE A 330 -10.10 9.70 -5.25
C ILE A 330 -10.13 11.23 -5.19
N TRP A 331 -11.00 11.88 -5.97
CA TRP A 331 -11.13 13.34 -5.98
C TRP A 331 -11.44 13.89 -4.59
N GLY A 332 -12.39 13.28 -3.89
CA GLY A 332 -12.74 13.65 -2.52
C GLY A 332 -11.55 13.53 -1.58
N SER A 333 -10.77 12.45 -1.67
CA SER A 333 -9.59 12.22 -0.83
C SER A 333 -8.46 13.22 -1.11
N LEU A 334 -8.20 13.55 -2.38
CA LEU A 334 -7.18 14.55 -2.76
C LEU A 334 -7.54 15.94 -2.21
N ILE A 335 -8.78 16.39 -2.43
CA ILE A 335 -9.24 17.70 -1.98
C ILE A 335 -9.36 17.76 -0.46
N SER A 336 -9.82 16.69 0.19
CA SER A 336 -9.85 16.56 1.65
C SER A 336 -8.45 16.67 2.26
N LEU A 337 -7.46 16.02 1.64
CA LEU A 337 -6.07 16.11 2.06
C LEU A 337 -5.50 17.53 1.87
N MET A 338 -5.75 18.19 0.73
CA MET A 338 -5.36 19.58 0.54
C MET A 338 -5.98 20.51 1.61
N ARG A 339 -7.26 20.28 1.94
CA ARG A 339 -7.96 21.01 3.01
C ARG A 339 -7.32 20.79 4.37
N PHE A 340 -7.02 19.54 4.72
CA PHE A 340 -6.35 19.21 5.98
C PHE A 340 -4.98 19.89 6.08
N LEU A 341 -4.16 19.80 5.03
CA LEU A 341 -2.84 20.41 4.98
C LEU A 341 -2.93 21.94 5.10
N ALA A 342 -3.85 22.59 4.38
CA ALA A 342 -4.03 24.04 4.46
C ALA A 342 -4.53 24.50 5.85
N GLN A 343 -5.45 23.75 6.46
CA GLN A 343 -6.06 24.10 7.75
C GLN A 343 -5.09 23.93 8.93
N TYR A 344 -4.23 22.91 8.89
CA TYR A 344 -3.29 22.58 9.96
C TYR A 344 -1.83 22.89 9.60
N SER A 345 -1.59 23.83 8.67
CA SER A 345 -0.26 24.15 8.16
C SER A 345 0.73 24.57 9.25
N SER A 346 0.27 25.32 10.26
CA SER A 346 1.06 25.72 11.43
C SER A 346 1.49 24.52 12.29
N ASP A 347 0.61 23.54 12.48
CA ASP A 347 0.90 22.32 13.23
C ASP A 347 1.82 21.37 12.45
N LEU A 348 1.81 21.43 11.12
CA LEU A 348 2.50 20.46 10.25
C LEU A 348 3.86 20.93 9.73
N GLY A 349 4.19 22.22 9.88
CA GLY A 349 5.41 22.82 9.31
C GLY A 349 6.74 22.21 9.79
N TYR A 350 6.75 21.54 10.95
CA TYR A 350 7.94 20.88 11.48
C TYR A 350 8.27 19.54 10.79
N LEU A 351 7.32 18.98 10.03
CA LEU A 351 7.49 17.69 9.38
C LEU A 351 8.43 17.80 8.18
N ARG A 352 9.49 16.99 8.19
CA ARG A 352 10.46 16.95 7.10
C ARG A 352 9.81 16.49 5.80
N ASN A 353 10.26 17.08 4.69
CA ASN A 353 9.85 16.76 3.32
C ASN A 353 8.35 16.90 3.03
N ILE A 354 7.57 17.55 3.90
CA ILE A 354 6.13 17.75 3.67
C ILE A 354 5.84 18.46 2.35
N ARG A 355 6.68 19.43 1.98
CA ARG A 355 6.54 20.18 0.72
C ARG A 355 6.82 19.31 -0.51
N GLU A 356 7.93 18.58 -0.48
CA GLU A 356 8.47 17.88 -1.65
C GLU A 356 7.80 16.51 -1.86
N ASP A 357 7.71 15.69 -0.82
CA ASP A 357 7.21 14.31 -0.95
C ASP A 357 5.68 14.27 -0.97
N LEU A 358 5.02 15.17 -0.23
CA LEU A 358 3.57 15.17 -0.05
C LEU A 358 2.86 16.27 -0.85
N CYS A 359 3.11 17.55 -0.57
CA CYS A 359 2.38 18.65 -1.21
C CYS A 359 2.62 18.69 -2.72
N SER A 360 3.87 18.54 -3.17
CA SER A 360 4.23 18.53 -4.59
C SER A 360 3.56 17.36 -5.32
N THR A 361 3.65 16.14 -4.77
CA THR A 361 3.01 14.95 -5.34
C THR A 361 1.49 15.09 -5.40
N LEU A 362 0.87 15.62 -4.35
CA LEU A 362 -0.57 15.86 -4.27
C LEU A 362 -1.05 16.86 -5.32
N ALA A 363 -0.40 18.02 -5.40
CA ALA A 363 -0.75 19.06 -6.36
C ALA A 363 -0.50 18.59 -7.80
N ASN A 364 0.63 17.94 -8.06
CA ASN A 364 0.97 17.39 -9.38
C ASN A 364 -0.04 16.33 -9.83
N LEU A 365 -0.43 15.42 -8.92
CA LEU A 365 -1.46 14.42 -9.22
C LEU A 365 -2.81 15.07 -9.56
N ALA A 366 -3.27 16.01 -8.74
CA ALA A 366 -4.53 16.70 -8.99
C ALA A 366 -4.50 17.49 -10.31
N ALA A 367 -3.41 18.21 -10.58
CA ALA A 367 -3.23 18.97 -11.81
C ALA A 367 -3.13 18.05 -13.04
N PHE A 368 -2.42 16.93 -12.93
CA PHE A 368 -2.36 15.92 -13.99
C PHE A 368 -3.74 15.34 -14.31
N CYS A 369 -4.51 14.96 -13.30
CA CYS A 369 -5.87 14.44 -13.50
C CYS A 369 -6.81 15.48 -14.11
N LEU A 370 -6.63 16.76 -13.79
CA LEU A 370 -7.40 17.86 -14.38
C LEU A 370 -7.05 18.08 -15.86
N SER A 371 -5.76 18.04 -16.20
CA SER A 371 -5.29 18.30 -17.56
C SER A 371 -5.45 17.12 -18.52
N LYS A 372 -5.38 15.88 -18.01
CA LYS A 372 -5.35 14.66 -18.83
C LYS A 372 -6.46 13.66 -18.49
N GLY A 373 -7.41 14.03 -17.64
CA GLY A 373 -8.50 13.16 -17.16
C GLY A 373 -9.28 12.48 -18.27
N ASP A 374 -9.63 13.21 -19.33
CA ASP A 374 -10.41 12.68 -20.46
C ASP A 374 -9.76 11.46 -21.16
N ALA A 375 -8.42 11.34 -21.09
CA ALA A 375 -7.72 10.21 -21.70
C ALA A 375 -7.95 8.87 -20.99
N PHE A 376 -8.21 8.87 -19.67
CA PHE A 376 -8.26 7.64 -18.87
C PHE A 376 -9.55 7.48 -18.04
N LEU A 377 -10.36 8.53 -17.93
CA LEU A 377 -11.65 8.45 -17.24
C LEU A 377 -12.69 7.71 -18.10
N PRO A 378 -13.56 6.91 -17.47
CA PRO A 378 -14.53 6.08 -18.19
C PRO A 378 -15.63 6.91 -18.87
N ASP A 379 -16.02 8.04 -18.27
CA ASP A 379 -17.14 8.85 -18.69
C ASP A 379 -16.96 10.34 -18.32
N PRO A 380 -17.67 11.26 -19.00
CA PRO A 380 -17.60 12.69 -18.69
C PRO A 380 -18.08 13.06 -17.29
N ALA A 381 -19.04 12.33 -16.69
CA ALA A 381 -19.54 12.68 -15.36
C ALA A 381 -18.47 12.46 -14.26
N SER A 382 -17.62 11.43 -14.43
CA SER A 382 -16.44 11.21 -13.59
C SER A 382 -15.43 12.38 -13.68
N PHE A 383 -15.39 13.08 -14.82
CA PHE A 383 -14.54 14.26 -15.03
C PHE A 383 -15.21 15.53 -14.48
N ASP A 384 -16.50 15.74 -14.75
CA ASP A 384 -17.32 16.84 -14.21
C ASP A 384 -17.22 16.91 -12.67
N ASP A 385 -17.23 15.76 -11.98
CA ASP A 385 -17.11 15.67 -10.52
C ASP A 385 -15.75 16.19 -9.99
N LEU A 386 -14.66 16.03 -10.76
CA LEU A 386 -13.36 16.61 -10.41
C LEU A 386 -13.41 18.15 -10.47
N PHE A 387 -13.97 18.71 -11.55
CA PHE A 387 -14.15 20.17 -11.68
C PHE A 387 -15.04 20.71 -10.58
N TYR A 388 -16.16 20.04 -10.30
CA TYR A 388 -17.08 20.42 -9.24
C TYR A 388 -16.36 20.54 -7.89
N LYS A 389 -15.62 19.50 -7.49
CA LYS A 389 -14.86 19.51 -6.23
C LYS A 389 -13.74 20.54 -6.20
N LEU A 390 -13.10 20.80 -7.33
CA LEU A 390 -12.07 21.81 -7.45
C LEU A 390 -12.63 23.22 -7.25
N ILE A 391 -13.77 23.51 -7.89
CA ILE A 391 -14.50 24.78 -7.76
C ILE A 391 -14.92 24.98 -6.31
N GLU A 392 -15.54 23.99 -5.66
CA GLU A 392 -15.89 24.10 -4.23
C GLU A 392 -14.67 24.34 -3.32
N ALA A 393 -13.48 23.92 -3.74
CA ALA A 393 -12.24 24.05 -2.98
C ALA A 393 -11.44 25.32 -3.26
N ASN A 394 -11.95 26.29 -4.02
CA ASN A 394 -11.18 27.48 -4.44
C ASN A 394 -10.43 28.19 -3.29
N ASP A 395 -11.14 28.50 -2.21
CA ASP A 395 -10.55 29.20 -1.05
C ASP A 395 -9.48 28.35 -0.35
N ILE A 396 -9.65 27.02 -0.39
CA ILE A 396 -8.68 26.07 0.17
C ILE A 396 -7.41 26.04 -0.67
N LEU A 397 -7.51 26.08 -2.00
CA LEU A 397 -6.36 26.10 -2.90
C LEU A 397 -5.50 27.35 -2.68
N VAL A 398 -6.13 28.51 -2.48
CA VAL A 398 -5.41 29.77 -2.18
C VAL A 398 -4.68 29.68 -0.83
N LYS A 399 -5.33 29.16 0.21
CA LYS A 399 -4.71 28.93 1.52
C LYS A 399 -3.56 27.90 1.44
N PHE A 400 -3.74 26.85 0.65
CA PHE A 400 -2.71 25.84 0.42
C PHE A 400 -1.48 26.43 -0.27
N LYS A 401 -1.69 27.28 -1.29
CA LYS A 401 -0.60 28.06 -1.94
C LYS A 401 0.15 28.90 -0.91
N GLN A 402 -0.56 29.68 -0.10
CA GLN A 402 0.06 30.54 0.92
C GLN A 402 0.86 29.75 1.96
N ALA A 403 0.44 28.53 2.29
CA ALA A 403 1.09 27.70 3.30
C ALA A 403 2.35 26.97 2.81
N TYR A 404 2.36 26.51 1.54
CA TYR A 404 3.38 25.56 1.07
C TYR A 404 4.16 26.00 -0.18
N CYS A 405 3.65 26.96 -0.96
CA CYS A 405 4.33 27.47 -2.14
C CYS A 405 5.34 28.55 -1.76
N ASP A 406 6.53 28.50 -2.36
CA ASP A 406 7.58 29.48 -2.12
C ASP A 406 7.61 30.52 -3.27
N PRO A 407 7.40 31.82 -2.99
CA PRO A 407 7.47 32.87 -4.00
C PRO A 407 8.83 32.96 -4.70
N GLY A 408 9.92 32.52 -4.04
CA GLY A 408 11.27 32.52 -4.58
C GLY A 408 11.58 31.40 -5.58
N SER A 409 10.69 30.40 -5.72
CA SER A 409 10.86 29.26 -6.63
C SER A 409 9.62 29.01 -7.51
N PRO A 410 9.22 29.99 -8.35
CA PRO A 410 8.01 29.89 -9.17
C PRO A 410 8.04 28.72 -10.15
N SER A 411 9.24 28.29 -10.59
CA SER A 411 9.41 27.16 -11.52
C SER A 411 9.25 25.77 -10.87
N SER A 412 9.14 25.70 -9.54
CA SER A 412 8.95 24.42 -8.84
C SER A 412 7.67 23.71 -9.29
N THR A 413 7.71 22.37 -9.35
CA THR A 413 6.55 21.56 -9.75
C THR A 413 5.32 21.83 -8.88
N LEU A 414 5.54 22.04 -7.58
CA LEU A 414 4.48 22.39 -6.64
C LEU A 414 3.78 23.71 -7.03
N ASN A 415 4.55 24.79 -7.23
CA ASN A 415 3.97 26.09 -7.54
C ASN A 415 3.19 26.05 -8.85
N ARG A 416 3.77 25.48 -9.92
CA ARG A 416 3.09 25.32 -11.22
C ARG A 416 1.80 24.51 -11.11
N SER A 417 1.85 23.39 -10.40
CA SER A 417 0.66 22.53 -10.24
C SER A 417 -0.44 23.25 -9.45
N VAL A 418 -0.11 23.95 -8.37
CA VAL A 418 -1.08 24.71 -7.57
C VAL A 418 -1.64 25.90 -8.36
N GLU A 419 -0.81 26.58 -9.16
CA GLU A 419 -1.23 27.67 -10.02
C GLU A 419 -2.19 27.20 -11.12
N ALA A 420 -1.92 26.06 -11.75
CA ALA A 420 -2.85 25.44 -12.70
C ALA A 420 -4.23 25.16 -12.05
N LEU A 421 -4.23 24.56 -10.85
CA LEU A 421 -5.47 24.29 -10.10
C LEU A 421 -6.26 25.56 -9.76
N ILE A 422 -5.56 26.60 -9.28
CA ILE A 422 -6.19 27.90 -8.95
C ILE A 422 -6.71 28.60 -10.21
N SER A 423 -5.96 28.56 -11.31
CA SER A 423 -6.34 29.17 -12.58
C SER A 423 -7.66 28.59 -13.08
N VAL A 424 -7.77 27.26 -13.14
CA VAL A 424 -8.99 26.57 -13.56
C VAL A 424 -10.14 26.89 -12.61
N SER A 425 -9.94 26.78 -11.30
CA SER A 425 -10.97 27.11 -10.32
C SER A 425 -11.46 28.57 -10.45
N SER A 426 -10.55 29.52 -10.66
CA SER A 426 -10.87 30.94 -10.80
C SER A 426 -11.61 31.26 -12.10
N HIS A 427 -11.27 30.59 -13.19
CA HIS A 427 -11.99 30.67 -14.47
C HIS A 427 -13.45 30.26 -14.32
N TYR A 428 -13.71 29.13 -13.67
CA TYR A 428 -15.10 28.70 -13.44
C TYR A 428 -15.84 29.65 -12.48
N HIS A 429 -15.19 30.22 -11.47
CA HIS A 429 -15.81 31.26 -10.63
C HIS A 429 -16.16 32.53 -11.41
N SER A 430 -15.35 32.93 -12.39
CA SER A 430 -15.63 34.11 -13.22
C SER A 430 -16.82 33.85 -14.15
N LEU A 431 -16.89 32.66 -14.76
CA LEU A 431 -18.05 32.22 -15.56
C LEU A 431 -19.34 32.16 -14.72
N LEU A 432 -19.27 31.57 -13.52
CA LEU A 432 -20.40 31.48 -12.59
C LEU A 432 -20.90 32.89 -12.17
N LYS A 433 -20.00 33.85 -11.96
CA LYS A 433 -20.35 35.24 -11.66
C LYS A 433 -20.97 35.96 -12.87
N ALA A 434 -20.45 35.70 -14.08
CA ALA A 434 -20.95 36.30 -15.32
C ALA A 434 -22.38 35.84 -15.63
N GLN A 435 -22.72 34.57 -15.36
CA GLN A 435 -24.05 34.03 -15.66
C GLN A 435 -25.10 34.23 -14.57
N HIS A 436 -24.72 34.24 -13.29
CA HIS A 436 -25.69 34.17 -12.17
C HIS A 436 -25.57 35.33 -11.17
N GLY A 437 -24.73 36.33 -11.46
CA GLY A 437 -24.52 37.48 -10.60
C GLY A 437 -23.80 37.15 -9.29
N ARG A 438 -23.82 38.08 -8.33
CA ARG A 438 -23.05 38.04 -7.07
C ARG A 438 -23.66 37.12 -5.99
N LYS A 439 -24.21 35.95 -6.34
CA LYS A 439 -24.73 34.98 -5.36
C LYS A 439 -23.60 34.12 -4.78
N THR A 440 -23.47 34.13 -3.45
CA THR A 440 -22.42 33.43 -2.68
C THR A 440 -22.56 31.91 -2.69
N HIS A 441 -23.77 31.39 -2.94
CA HIS A 441 -24.04 29.95 -3.08
C HIS A 441 -24.84 29.69 -4.35
N GLN A 442 -24.29 28.86 -5.24
CA GLN A 442 -24.96 28.45 -6.47
C GLN A 442 -25.49 27.02 -6.32
N SER A 443 -26.66 26.74 -6.89
CA SER A 443 -27.24 25.40 -6.86
C SER A 443 -26.33 24.39 -7.58
N PRO A 444 -26.21 23.13 -7.14
CA PRO A 444 -25.38 22.11 -7.80
C PRO A 444 -25.65 21.96 -9.29
N ALA A 445 -26.91 22.08 -9.71
CA ALA A 445 -27.32 22.02 -11.12
C ALA A 445 -26.77 23.19 -11.96
N ALA A 446 -26.63 24.37 -11.37
CA ALA A 446 -26.04 25.53 -12.03
C ALA A 446 -24.54 25.33 -12.28
N ILE A 447 -23.82 24.81 -11.27
CA ILE A 447 -22.39 24.51 -11.38
C ILE A 447 -22.15 23.48 -12.48
N GLN A 448 -22.94 22.40 -12.53
CA GLN A 448 -22.82 21.38 -13.59
C GLN A 448 -23.06 21.94 -14.99
N LYS A 449 -24.02 22.86 -15.15
CA LYS A 449 -24.28 23.50 -16.44
C LYS A 449 -23.07 24.35 -16.88
N VAL A 450 -22.52 25.14 -15.97
CA VAL A 450 -21.35 25.99 -16.25
C VAL A 450 -20.08 25.16 -16.49
N ILE A 451 -19.92 24.01 -15.83
CA ILE A 451 -18.80 23.09 -16.10
C ILE A 451 -18.80 22.68 -17.57
N LYS A 452 -19.95 22.25 -18.09
CA LYS A 452 -20.12 21.81 -19.47
C LYS A 452 -19.86 22.92 -20.49
N GLU A 453 -20.38 24.12 -20.24
CA GLU A 453 -20.18 25.29 -21.10
C GLU A 453 -18.73 25.83 -21.00
N GLY A 454 -18.10 25.67 -19.84
CA GLY A 454 -16.74 26.17 -19.60
C GLY A 454 -15.66 25.36 -20.29
N TYR A 455 -15.93 24.13 -20.73
CA TYR A 455 -14.94 23.31 -21.46
C TYR A 455 -14.44 23.98 -22.74
N GLU A 456 -15.30 24.73 -23.44
CA GLU A 456 -14.93 25.41 -24.70
C GLU A 456 -14.07 26.66 -24.47
N THR A 457 -14.13 27.25 -23.27
CA THR A 457 -13.43 28.49 -22.93
C THR A 457 -12.20 28.26 -22.06
N LEU A 458 -12.02 27.04 -21.55
CA LEU A 458 -10.91 26.68 -20.67
C LEU A 458 -9.66 26.38 -21.49
N ASN A 459 -8.70 27.31 -21.47
CA ASN A 459 -7.37 27.04 -21.99
C ASN A 459 -6.51 26.36 -20.92
N LEU A 460 -6.54 25.02 -20.87
CA LEU A 460 -5.63 24.26 -20.02
C LEU A 460 -4.23 24.35 -20.63
N GLU A 461 -3.31 25.06 -19.97
CA GLU A 461 -1.90 24.97 -20.32
C GLU A 461 -1.46 23.51 -20.24
N THR A 462 -1.13 22.91 -21.39
CA THR A 462 -0.60 21.55 -21.48
C THR A 462 0.86 21.56 -21.04
N ASP A 463 1.10 21.73 -19.73
CA ASP A 463 2.42 21.54 -19.17
C ASP A 463 2.77 20.04 -19.25
N GLU A 464 3.61 19.68 -20.21
CA GLU A 464 4.10 18.31 -20.43
C GLU A 464 4.84 17.73 -19.22
N ARG A 465 5.20 18.56 -18.24
CA ARG A 465 5.86 18.12 -17.01
C ARG A 465 4.87 17.66 -15.94
N LEU A 466 3.57 17.92 -16.09
CA LEU A 466 2.55 17.35 -15.21
C LEU A 466 2.54 15.83 -15.35
N GLY A 467 2.47 15.14 -14.21
CA GLY A 467 2.53 13.68 -14.19
C GLY A 467 3.94 13.10 -14.29
N GLN A 468 4.99 13.93 -14.36
CA GLN A 468 6.36 13.42 -14.22
C GLN A 468 6.60 12.90 -12.80
N TRP A 469 7.28 11.77 -12.71
CA TRP A 469 7.67 11.15 -11.46
C TRP A 469 9.03 10.47 -11.59
N GLU A 470 9.77 10.41 -10.49
CA GLU A 470 11.06 9.73 -10.45
C GLU A 470 10.90 8.26 -10.09
N ARG A 471 11.69 7.40 -10.72
CA ARG A 471 11.78 5.98 -10.37
C ARG A 471 12.25 5.82 -8.93
N TRP A 472 11.73 4.79 -8.27
CA TRP A 472 12.10 4.40 -6.93
C TRP A 472 13.61 4.17 -6.82
N ARG A 473 14.21 4.75 -5.78
CA ARG A 473 15.63 4.59 -5.43
C ARG A 473 15.75 4.37 -3.93
N GLU A 474 16.15 3.17 -3.53
CA GLU A 474 16.25 2.81 -2.11
C GLU A 474 17.20 3.73 -1.32
N ASN A 475 18.28 4.21 -1.96
CA ASN A 475 19.28 5.05 -1.30
C ASN A 475 18.70 6.37 -0.75
N ASN A 476 17.67 6.91 -1.41
CA ASN A 476 17.02 8.15 -0.96
C ASN A 476 16.21 7.93 0.34
N TRP A 477 15.88 6.68 0.64
CA TRP A 477 15.07 6.25 1.80
C TRP A 477 15.88 5.44 2.81
N LYS A 478 17.22 5.50 2.74
CA LYS A 478 18.13 4.77 3.64
C LYS A 478 17.78 4.92 5.13
N PRO A 479 17.53 6.13 5.70
CA PRO A 479 17.27 6.24 7.13
C PRO A 479 15.97 5.54 7.54
N GLU A 480 14.95 5.56 6.69
CA GLU A 480 13.63 5.01 7.00
C GLU A 480 13.54 3.52 6.72
N LEU A 481 14.17 3.04 5.64
CA LEU A 481 14.35 1.62 5.40
C LEU A 481 15.10 0.97 6.56
N LYS A 482 16.15 1.59 7.10
CA LYS A 482 16.84 1.10 8.31
C LYS A 482 15.91 1.00 9.53
N LYS A 483 15.00 1.96 9.73
CA LYS A 483 14.02 1.91 10.84
C LYS A 483 13.05 0.76 10.64
N MET A 484 12.51 0.58 9.43
CA MET A 484 11.57 -0.50 9.12
C MET A 484 12.23 -1.88 9.20
N ILE A 485 13.48 -2.01 8.75
CA ILE A 485 14.29 -3.22 8.91
C ILE A 485 14.41 -3.60 10.39
N ARG A 486 14.70 -2.64 11.29
CA ARG A 486 14.77 -2.93 12.74
C ARG A 486 13.46 -3.47 13.31
N VAL A 487 12.33 -2.91 12.88
CA VAL A 487 11.00 -3.38 13.30
C VAL A 487 10.78 -4.84 12.85
N ALA A 488 11.05 -5.13 11.58
CA ALA A 488 10.88 -6.48 11.05
C ALA A 488 11.87 -7.50 11.63
N VAL A 489 13.11 -7.09 11.92
CA VAL A 489 14.12 -7.93 12.58
C VAL A 489 13.69 -8.28 14.01
N GLU A 490 13.14 -7.33 14.75
CA GLU A 490 12.64 -7.60 16.11
C GLU A 490 11.45 -8.56 16.09
N ASP A 491 10.52 -8.40 15.15
CA ASP A 491 9.43 -9.37 14.99
C ASP A 491 9.94 -10.75 14.52
N ALA A 492 10.94 -10.80 13.65
CA ALA A 492 11.59 -12.05 13.24
C ALA A 492 12.28 -12.76 14.42
N ARG A 493 12.85 -12.00 15.36
CA ARG A 493 13.42 -12.53 16.60
C ARG A 493 12.33 -13.19 17.44
N ILE A 494 11.17 -12.57 17.60
CA ILE A 494 10.07 -13.15 18.36
C ILE A 494 9.47 -14.36 17.62
N LEU A 495 9.34 -14.30 16.29
CA LEU A 495 8.88 -15.41 15.45
C LEU A 495 9.77 -16.67 15.57
N SER A 496 11.06 -16.50 15.83
CA SER A 496 11.97 -17.64 16.05
C SER A 496 11.73 -18.38 17.37
N LEU A 497 11.04 -17.75 18.33
CA LEU A 497 10.76 -18.29 19.66
C LEU A 497 9.39 -18.94 19.76
N THR A 498 8.53 -18.72 18.76
CA THR A 498 7.20 -19.32 18.60
C THR A 498 7.27 -20.54 17.69
#